data_AF-A0A3B8X9H3-F1
#
_entry.id   AF-A0A3B8X9H3-F1
#
_cell.length_a   1.000
_cell.length_b   1.000
_cell.length_c   1.000
_cell.angle_alpha   90.00
_cell.angle_beta   90.00
_cell.angle_gamma   90.00
#
_symmetry.space_group_name_H-M   'P 1'
#
loop_
_entity.id
_entity.type
_entity.pdbx_description
1 polymer ?
#
loop_
_entity_poly.entity_id
_entity_poly.type
_entity_poly.pdbx_seq_one_letter_code
_entity_poly.pdbx_strand_id
1 'polypeptide(L)'
;MVIVHGRFGELDALARRTGFVPADCILFDFGLSSVQLDAPERGFSFRGEGPLDMRMDTSQTLDAARIVNELDVRELEHVLRDYGEERWARRIAQFIVARRPLRTTTDLASAVEAAIPRRAWPRDIHVATRTFQGIRIAVNDELGEIEAGLKAALEILKPGGRVATISFHS
;
A
#
# COMPACT_ATOMS: atom_id res chain seq x y z
N MET A 1 26.63 -10.06 -6.14
CA MET A 1 25.27 -9.57 -5.82
C MET A 1 25.16 -8.15 -6.32
N VAL A 2 24.18 -7.86 -7.18
CA VAL A 2 23.89 -6.50 -7.68
C VAL A 2 22.62 -6.03 -7.00
N ILE A 3 22.64 -4.85 -6.39
CA ILE A 3 21.46 -4.22 -5.79
C ILE A 3 21.06 -3.07 -6.70
N VAL A 4 19.77 -3.01 -7.06
CA VAL A 4 19.22 -1.98 -7.94
C VAL A 4 18.04 -1.34 -7.24
N HIS A 5 18.04 -0.01 -7.16
CA HIS A 5 16.86 0.74 -6.75
C HIS A 5 15.93 0.89 -7.95
N GLY A 6 14.68 0.50 -7.80
CA GLY A 6 13.67 0.60 -8.84
C GLY A 6 12.38 -0.09 -8.40
N ARG A 7 11.32 0.11 -9.18
CA ARG A 7 10.04 -0.54 -8.93
C ARG A 7 10.01 -1.90 -9.61
N PHE A 8 9.28 -2.86 -9.07
CA PHE A 8 9.24 -4.19 -9.66
C PHE A 8 8.43 -4.24 -10.96
N GLY A 9 7.57 -3.26 -11.25
CA GLY A 9 7.00 -3.06 -12.59
C GLY A 9 8.06 -2.78 -13.68
N GLU A 10 9.26 -2.34 -13.30
CA GLU A 10 10.39 -2.07 -14.20
C GLU A 10 11.32 -3.28 -14.35
N LEU A 11 10.95 -4.45 -13.82
CA LEU A 11 11.80 -5.63 -13.71
C LEU A 11 12.51 -6.00 -15.03
N ASP A 12 11.80 -6.00 -16.16
CA ASP A 12 12.40 -6.33 -17.46
C ASP A 12 13.55 -5.38 -17.82
N ALA A 13 13.30 -4.08 -17.75
CA ALA A 13 14.31 -3.06 -18.03
C ALA A 13 15.48 -3.13 -17.05
N LEU A 14 15.21 -3.31 -15.75
CA LEU A 14 16.23 -3.43 -14.72
C LEU A 14 17.11 -4.68 -14.94
N ALA A 15 16.50 -5.83 -15.21
CA ALA A 15 17.18 -7.11 -15.41
C ALA A 15 18.04 -7.11 -16.68
N ARG A 16 17.54 -6.54 -17.79
CA ARG A 16 18.32 -6.45 -19.05
C ARG A 16 19.56 -5.59 -18.89
N ARG A 17 19.43 -4.41 -18.27
CA ARG A 17 20.56 -3.50 -18.05
C ARG A 17 21.65 -4.09 -17.15
N THR A 18 21.29 -5.06 -16.32
CA THR A 18 22.19 -5.69 -15.36
C THR A 18 22.67 -7.08 -15.79
N GLY A 19 22.24 -7.56 -16.97
CA GLY A 19 22.69 -8.83 -17.54
C GLY A 19 22.02 -10.08 -16.93
N PHE A 20 20.84 -9.94 -16.32
CA PHE A 20 20.10 -11.04 -15.67
C PHE A 20 18.97 -11.61 -16.55
N VAL A 21 19.05 -11.44 -17.87
CA VAL A 21 18.08 -11.99 -18.82
C VAL A 21 18.78 -12.99 -19.76
N PRO A 22 18.25 -14.22 -19.92
CA PRO A 22 17.03 -14.73 -19.28
C PRO A 22 17.27 -15.17 -17.82
N ALA A 23 16.25 -15.07 -16.99
CA ALA A 23 16.30 -15.42 -15.57
C ALA A 23 15.95 -16.90 -15.33
N ASP A 24 16.66 -17.57 -14.41
CA ASP A 24 16.34 -18.94 -13.97
C ASP A 24 15.14 -18.98 -13.01
N CYS A 25 15.14 -18.06 -12.05
CA CYS A 25 14.16 -17.97 -10.98
C CYS A 25 13.86 -16.50 -10.67
N ILE A 26 12.61 -16.21 -10.37
CA ILE A 26 12.16 -14.89 -9.92
C ILE A 26 11.34 -15.08 -8.65
N LEU A 27 11.63 -14.31 -7.61
CA LEU A 27 10.90 -14.30 -6.36
C LEU A 27 10.32 -12.89 -6.14
N PHE A 28 9.02 -12.82 -5.93
CA PHE A 28 8.36 -11.65 -5.40
C PHE A 28 7.94 -11.90 -3.95
N ASP A 29 8.35 -11.00 -3.05
CA ASP A 29 7.83 -10.93 -1.69
C ASP A 29 7.02 -9.64 -1.58
N PHE A 30 5.71 -9.74 -1.82
CA PHE A 30 4.83 -8.58 -1.88
C PHE A 30 4.34 -8.22 -0.49
N GLY A 31 4.51 -6.95 -0.11
CA GLY A 31 3.99 -6.42 1.13
C GLY A 31 4.90 -5.35 1.72
N LEU A 32 4.77 -5.17 3.02
CA LEU A 32 5.63 -4.27 3.78
C LEU A 32 6.75 -5.05 4.45
N SER A 33 7.94 -4.43 4.47
CA SER A 33 9.01 -4.85 5.37
C SER A 33 8.68 -4.48 6.82
N SER A 34 9.17 -5.26 7.78
CA SER A 34 9.09 -4.94 9.21
C SER A 34 9.67 -3.55 9.51
N VAL A 35 10.78 -3.20 8.87
CA VAL A 35 11.44 -1.88 8.99
C VAL A 35 10.48 -0.72 8.68
N GLN A 36 9.59 -0.88 7.69
CA GLN A 36 8.59 0.15 7.36
C GLN A 36 7.48 0.24 8.41
N LEU A 37 7.09 -0.88 9.02
CA LEU A 37 6.06 -0.92 10.07
C LEU A 37 6.56 -0.44 11.42
N ASP A 38 7.84 -0.65 11.70
CA ASP A 38 8.50 -0.34 12.97
C ASP A 38 9.04 1.10 13.05
N ALA A 39 8.94 1.86 11.96
CA ALA A 39 9.39 3.26 11.83
C ALA A 39 8.19 4.23 11.79
N PRO A 40 7.75 4.82 12.93
CA PRO A 40 6.59 5.70 12.99
C PRO A 40 6.68 6.89 12.02
N GLU A 41 7.88 7.42 11.78
CA GLU A 41 8.14 8.53 10.85
C GLU A 41 7.75 8.21 9.40
N ARG A 42 7.58 6.93 9.05
CA ARG A 42 7.12 6.49 7.72
C ARG A 42 5.60 6.45 7.58
N GLY A 43 4.85 6.50 8.68
CA GLY A 43 3.40 6.61 8.65
C GLY A 43 2.62 5.35 8.24
N PHE A 44 3.26 4.19 8.11
CA PHE A 44 2.60 2.94 7.70
C PHE A 44 1.72 2.31 8.80
N SER A 45 1.87 2.76 10.05
CA SER A 45 1.26 2.16 11.23
C SER A 45 0.63 3.23 12.12
N PHE A 46 -0.46 2.86 12.78
CA PHE A 46 -1.10 3.66 13.84
C PHE A 46 -0.67 3.21 15.25
N ARG A 47 0.28 2.27 15.37
CA ARG A 47 0.83 1.85 16.67
C ARG A 47 1.72 2.92 17.29
N GLY A 48 2.44 3.67 16.44
CA GLY A 48 3.18 4.87 16.81
C GLY A 48 2.61 6.07 16.05
N GLU A 49 2.55 7.22 16.70
CA GLU A 49 2.17 8.46 16.04
C GLU A 49 3.26 8.89 15.05
N GLY A 50 2.84 9.23 13.84
CA GLY A 50 3.72 9.69 12.78
C GLY A 50 2.97 10.47 11.70
N PRO A 51 3.68 11.04 10.72
CA PRO A 51 3.05 11.76 9.61
C PRO A 51 2.27 10.80 8.71
N LEU A 52 1.28 11.34 7.99
CA LEU A 52 0.57 10.59 6.95
C LEU A 52 1.39 10.53 5.66
N ASP A 53 2.44 9.70 5.64
CA ASP A 53 3.30 9.52 4.47
C ASP A 53 2.92 8.27 3.66
N MET A 54 3.21 7.07 4.19
CA MET A 54 2.95 5.75 3.56
C MET A 54 3.60 5.53 2.18
N ARG A 55 4.50 6.38 1.71
CA ARG A 55 5.25 6.15 0.47
C ARG A 55 6.34 5.12 0.69
N MET A 56 6.43 4.11 -0.17
CA MET A 56 7.55 3.15 -0.20
C MET A 56 8.80 3.83 -0.76
N ASP A 57 8.66 4.51 -1.89
CA ASP A 57 9.66 5.41 -2.49
C ASP A 57 9.32 6.86 -2.12
N THR A 58 10.20 7.52 -1.36
CA THR A 58 9.98 8.91 -0.89
C THR A 58 10.21 9.97 -1.96
N SER A 59 10.70 9.59 -3.14
CA SER A 59 10.86 10.50 -4.28
C SER A 59 9.53 10.81 -5.01
N GLN A 60 8.49 9.98 -4.80
CA GLN A 60 7.17 10.23 -5.39
C GLN A 60 6.39 11.33 -4.66
N THR A 61 5.43 11.93 -5.38
CA THR A 61 4.71 13.13 -4.91
C THR A 61 3.38 12.86 -4.22
N LEU A 62 2.78 11.69 -4.41
CA LEU A 62 1.53 11.33 -3.75
C LEU A 62 1.85 10.66 -2.43
N ASP A 63 1.35 11.19 -1.33
CA ASP A 63 1.45 10.61 0.01
C ASP A 63 0.04 10.42 0.61
N ALA A 64 -0.03 9.76 1.76
CA ALA A 64 -1.30 9.52 2.44
C ALA A 64 -1.97 10.83 2.89
N ALA A 65 -1.20 11.86 3.25
CA ALA A 65 -1.72 13.17 3.64
C ALA A 65 -2.53 13.81 2.51
N ARG A 66 -2.03 13.74 1.27
CA ARG A 66 -2.74 14.20 0.08
C ARG A 66 -4.01 13.40 -0.16
N ILE A 67 -3.94 12.07 -0.09
CA ILE A 67 -5.13 11.22 -0.24
C ILE A 67 -6.22 11.63 0.76
N VAL A 68 -5.89 11.72 2.05
CA VAL A 68 -6.91 11.97 3.08
C VAL A 68 -7.40 13.41 3.14
N ASN A 69 -6.59 14.40 2.74
CA ASN A 69 -6.93 15.81 2.85
C ASN A 69 -7.44 16.44 1.54
N GLU A 70 -7.05 15.92 0.37
CA GLU A 70 -7.35 16.55 -0.94
C GLU A 70 -8.48 15.86 -1.70
N LEU A 71 -8.56 14.53 -1.69
CA LEU A 71 -9.59 13.79 -2.44
C LEU A 71 -11.00 14.14 -1.98
N ASP A 72 -12.00 14.05 -2.85
CA ASP A 72 -13.39 14.19 -2.43
C ASP A 72 -13.91 12.93 -1.69
N VAL A 73 -15.14 13.00 -1.17
CA VAL A 73 -15.74 11.88 -0.43
C VAL A 73 -15.90 10.63 -1.29
N ARG A 74 -16.22 10.78 -2.59
CA ARG A 74 -16.46 9.64 -3.50
C ARG A 74 -15.14 8.98 -3.90
N GLU A 75 -14.12 9.78 -4.17
CA GLU A 75 -12.77 9.30 -4.45
C GLU A 75 -12.19 8.54 -3.24
N LEU A 76 -12.33 9.11 -2.03
CA LEU A 76 -11.95 8.40 -0.80
C LEU A 76 -12.76 7.13 -0.59
N GLU A 77 -14.08 7.16 -0.82
CA GLU A 77 -14.91 5.95 -0.72
C GLU A 77 -14.41 4.86 -1.67
N HIS A 78 -14.03 5.21 -2.90
CA HIS A 78 -13.49 4.27 -3.89
C HIS A 78 -12.18 3.63 -3.41
N VAL A 79 -11.21 4.45 -2.94
CA VAL A 79 -9.95 3.97 -2.36
C VAL A 79 -10.20 2.99 -1.22
N LEU A 80 -11.05 3.35 -0.26
CA LEU A 80 -11.31 2.54 0.93
C LEU A 80 -12.05 1.24 0.58
N ARG A 81 -13.01 1.30 -0.35
CA ARG A 81 -13.81 0.14 -0.73
C ARG A 81 -13.00 -0.84 -1.59
N ASP A 82 -12.32 -0.34 -2.60
CA ASP A 82 -11.77 -1.19 -3.66
C ASP A 82 -10.34 -1.67 -3.33
N TYR A 83 -9.59 -0.89 -2.53
CA TYR A 83 -8.26 -1.30 -2.06
C TYR A 83 -8.24 -1.75 -0.59
N GLY A 84 -9.10 -1.19 0.25
CA GLY A 84 -9.19 -1.54 1.67
C GLY A 84 -10.23 -2.61 2.00
N GLU A 85 -11.08 -2.98 1.04
CA GLU A 85 -12.25 -3.85 1.27
C GLU A 85 -13.12 -3.36 2.46
N GLU A 86 -13.22 -2.04 2.62
CA GLU A 86 -13.91 -1.42 3.74
C GLU A 86 -15.42 -1.45 3.56
N ARG A 87 -16.10 -2.27 4.37
CA ARG A 87 -17.58 -2.32 4.39
C ARG A 87 -18.21 -0.97 4.73
N TRP A 88 -17.52 -0.16 5.54
CA TRP A 88 -17.99 1.16 5.97
C TRP A 88 -17.35 2.30 5.16
N ALA A 89 -16.75 2.01 3.99
CA ALA A 89 -15.98 2.96 3.17
C ALA A 89 -16.62 4.35 3.06
N ARG A 90 -17.89 4.41 2.64
CA ARG A 90 -18.62 5.69 2.50
C ARG A 90 -18.69 6.48 3.80
N ARG A 91 -18.96 5.80 4.92
CA ARG A 91 -19.08 6.43 6.24
C ARG A 91 -17.72 6.88 6.77
N ILE A 92 -16.68 6.07 6.58
CA ILE A 92 -15.31 6.42 6.93
C ILE A 92 -14.86 7.64 6.12
N ALA A 93 -15.07 7.65 4.80
CA ALA A 93 -14.73 8.79 3.93
C ALA A 93 -15.40 10.08 4.41
N GLN A 94 -16.70 10.04 4.73
CA GLN A 94 -17.42 11.21 5.29
C GLN A 94 -16.78 11.72 6.60
N PHE A 95 -16.39 10.82 7.49
CA PHE A 95 -15.76 11.18 8.76
C PHE A 95 -14.35 11.74 8.58
N ILE A 96 -13.58 11.20 7.63
CA ILE A 96 -12.26 11.75 7.26
C ILE A 96 -12.43 13.17 6.75
N VAL A 97 -13.31 13.39 5.75
CA VAL A 97 -13.54 14.72 5.17
C VAL A 97 -14.02 15.72 6.22
N ALA A 98 -14.94 15.32 7.10
CA ALA A 98 -15.46 16.19 8.16
C ALA A 98 -14.43 16.59 9.23
N ARG A 99 -13.33 15.83 9.36
CA ARG A 99 -12.27 16.04 10.37
C ARG A 99 -11.03 16.71 9.83
N ARG A 100 -10.99 17.05 8.54
CA ARG A 100 -9.84 17.71 7.93
C ARG A 100 -9.47 19.02 8.64
N PRO A 101 -8.16 19.36 8.72
CA PRO A 101 -7.04 18.57 8.23
C PRO A 101 -6.62 17.46 9.20
N LEU A 102 -6.35 16.26 8.67
CA LEU A 102 -5.69 15.18 9.42
C LEU A 102 -4.18 15.31 9.23
N ARG A 103 -3.43 15.25 10.34
CA ARG A 103 -1.97 15.47 10.33
C ARG A 103 -1.19 14.20 10.62
N THR A 104 -1.74 13.32 11.46
CA THR A 104 -1.02 12.14 11.94
C THR A 104 -1.77 10.83 11.64
N THR A 105 -1.04 9.72 11.76
CA THR A 105 -1.62 8.37 11.73
C THR A 105 -2.67 8.17 12.82
N THR A 106 -2.47 8.75 14.01
CA THR A 106 -3.43 8.70 15.13
C THR A 106 -4.70 9.51 14.84
N ASP A 107 -4.62 10.64 14.14
CA ASP A 107 -5.78 11.41 13.67
C ASP A 107 -6.65 10.56 12.74
N LEU A 108 -6.01 9.90 11.77
CA LEU A 108 -6.68 9.04 10.80
C LEU A 108 -7.34 7.84 11.49
N ALA A 109 -6.62 7.14 12.37
CA ALA A 109 -7.17 6.03 13.13
C ALA A 109 -8.40 6.47 13.95
N SER A 110 -8.31 7.61 14.63
CA SER A 110 -9.41 8.18 15.42
C SER A 110 -10.64 8.54 14.56
N ALA A 111 -10.43 9.00 13.32
CA ALA A 111 -11.50 9.26 12.36
C ALA A 111 -12.24 7.97 11.96
N VAL A 112 -11.49 6.90 11.68
CA VAL A 112 -12.05 5.58 11.34
C VAL A 112 -12.82 4.99 12.52
N GLU A 113 -12.23 5.03 13.73
CA GLU A 113 -12.85 4.52 14.96
C GLU A 113 -14.20 5.18 15.26
N ALA A 114 -14.29 6.49 15.06
CA ALA A 114 -15.53 7.23 15.28
C ALA A 114 -16.58 6.98 14.20
N ALA A 115 -16.14 6.61 12.98
CA ALA A 115 -17.05 6.29 11.89
C ALA A 115 -17.77 4.95 12.14
N ILE A 116 -17.10 3.96 12.73
CA ILE A 116 -17.65 2.60 12.85
C ILE A 116 -18.20 2.35 14.26
N PRO A 117 -19.48 1.95 14.42
CA PRO A 117 -20.03 1.57 15.72
C PRO A 117 -19.19 0.47 16.38
N ARG A 118 -18.87 0.61 17.68
CA ARG A 118 -17.97 -0.32 18.39
C ARG A 118 -18.40 -1.79 18.33
N ARG A 119 -19.71 -2.06 18.26
CA ARG A 119 -20.28 -3.42 18.07
C ARG A 119 -19.95 -4.07 16.71
N ALA A 120 -19.55 -3.27 15.73
CA ALA A 120 -19.23 -3.69 14.37
C ALA A 120 -17.71 -3.70 14.12
N TRP A 121 -16.89 -3.49 15.14
CA TRP A 121 -15.43 -3.58 15.01
C TRP A 121 -15.02 -5.04 14.77
N PRO A 122 -14.01 -5.28 13.91
CA PRO A 122 -13.45 -6.61 13.72
C PRO A 122 -12.83 -7.13 15.04
N ARG A 123 -12.82 -8.46 15.20
CA ARG A 123 -12.28 -9.12 16.41
C ARG A 123 -10.76 -9.29 16.37
N ASP A 124 -10.24 -9.62 15.19
CA ASP A 124 -8.87 -10.12 15.05
C ASP A 124 -7.88 -9.03 14.61
N ILE A 125 -8.38 -7.93 14.05
CA ILE A 125 -7.58 -6.80 13.57
C ILE A 125 -8.11 -5.51 14.14
N HIS A 126 -7.27 -4.48 14.15
CA HIS A 126 -7.70 -3.14 14.51
C HIS A 126 -8.68 -2.60 13.47
N VAL A 127 -9.66 -1.79 13.90
CA VAL A 127 -10.70 -1.26 13.02
C VAL A 127 -10.14 -0.37 11.89
N ALA A 128 -9.00 0.26 12.10
CA ALA A 128 -8.33 1.10 11.11
C ALA A 128 -7.42 0.33 10.12
N THR A 129 -7.17 -0.97 10.33
CA THR A 129 -6.19 -1.73 9.53
C THR A 129 -6.50 -1.71 8.03
N ARG A 130 -7.76 -1.95 7.67
CA ARG A 130 -8.22 -1.98 6.27
C ARG A 130 -8.16 -0.61 5.59
N THR A 131 -8.54 0.44 6.30
CA THR A 131 -8.41 1.83 5.83
C THR A 131 -6.94 2.18 5.55
N PHE A 132 -6.02 1.86 6.46
CA PHE A 132 -4.59 2.10 6.26
C PHE A 132 -4.04 1.30 5.08
N GLN A 133 -4.45 0.04 4.94
CA GLN A 133 -4.09 -0.80 3.82
C GLN A 133 -4.56 -0.21 2.49
N GLY A 134 -5.83 0.20 2.39
CA GLY A 134 -6.38 0.77 1.16
C GLY A 134 -5.69 2.07 0.74
N ILE A 135 -5.41 2.95 1.71
CA ILE A 135 -4.66 4.19 1.45
C ILE A 135 -3.24 3.87 0.99
N ARG A 136 -2.55 2.92 1.65
CA ARG A 136 -1.19 2.51 1.27
C ARG A 136 -1.11 1.95 -0.15
N ILE A 137 -2.06 1.08 -0.52
CA ILE A 137 -2.18 0.53 -1.86
C ILE A 137 -2.37 1.65 -2.88
N ALA A 138 -3.23 2.62 -2.59
CA ALA A 138 -3.45 3.78 -3.46
C ALA A 138 -2.22 4.69 -3.58
N VAL A 139 -1.48 4.92 -2.49
CA VAL A 139 -0.24 5.74 -2.50
C VAL A 139 0.82 5.12 -3.43
N ASN A 140 0.98 3.80 -3.39
CA ASN A 140 2.10 3.12 -4.04
C ASN A 140 1.74 2.41 -5.34
N ASP A 141 0.48 2.50 -5.78
CA ASP A 141 -0.07 1.75 -6.92
C ASP A 141 0.30 0.26 -6.85
N GLU A 142 0.14 -0.35 -5.66
CA GLU A 142 0.68 -1.70 -5.39
C GLU A 142 0.11 -2.74 -6.37
N LEU A 143 -1.18 -2.64 -6.71
CA LEU A 143 -1.81 -3.58 -7.63
C LEU A 143 -1.31 -3.42 -9.08
N GLY A 144 -1.14 -2.18 -9.55
CA GLY A 144 -0.57 -1.90 -10.88
C GLY A 144 0.87 -2.38 -10.98
N GLU A 145 1.65 -2.18 -9.93
CA GLU A 145 3.03 -2.67 -9.85
C GLU A 145 3.10 -4.20 -9.84
N ILE A 146 2.20 -4.87 -9.13
CA ILE A 146 2.16 -6.35 -9.10
C ILE A 146 1.85 -6.87 -10.49
N GLU A 147 0.84 -6.30 -11.16
CA GLU A 147 0.48 -6.70 -12.52
C GLU A 147 1.64 -6.49 -13.51
N ALA A 148 2.26 -5.31 -13.48
CA ALA A 148 3.38 -4.99 -14.35
C ALA A 148 4.59 -5.90 -14.08
N GLY A 149 4.93 -6.13 -12.82
CA GLY A 149 6.05 -6.98 -12.41
C GLY A 149 5.85 -8.45 -12.79
N LEU A 150 4.64 -8.98 -12.62
CA LEU A 150 4.31 -10.35 -13.03
C LEU A 150 4.38 -10.52 -14.55
N LYS A 151 3.88 -9.56 -15.33
CA LYS A 151 4.03 -9.57 -16.80
C LYS A 151 5.51 -9.54 -17.20
N ALA A 152 6.28 -8.62 -16.62
CA ALA A 152 7.73 -8.52 -16.88
C ALA A 152 8.47 -9.81 -16.52
N ALA A 153 8.09 -10.48 -15.43
CA ALA A 153 8.68 -11.74 -15.02
C ALA A 153 8.49 -12.84 -16.08
N LEU A 154 7.29 -12.94 -16.67
CA LEU A 154 7.01 -13.94 -17.72
C LEU A 154 7.84 -13.72 -18.99
N GLU A 155 8.13 -12.46 -19.35
CA GLU A 155 8.90 -12.11 -20.54
C GLU A 155 10.40 -12.42 -20.42
N ILE A 156 10.96 -12.34 -19.21
CA ILE A 156 12.40 -12.53 -18.99
C ILE A 156 12.77 -13.92 -18.50
N LEU A 157 11.80 -14.74 -18.09
CA LEU A 157 12.04 -16.07 -17.57
C LEU A 157 12.47 -17.02 -18.70
N LYS A 158 13.51 -17.82 -18.45
CA LYS A 158 13.89 -18.87 -19.40
C LYS A 158 12.83 -19.99 -19.47
N PRO A 159 12.75 -20.76 -20.56
CA PRO A 159 11.96 -21.99 -20.58
C PRO A 159 12.32 -22.93 -19.41
N GLY A 160 11.30 -23.35 -18.67
CA GLY A 160 11.47 -24.19 -17.47
C GLY A 160 11.93 -23.45 -16.20
N GLY A 161 12.10 -22.12 -16.27
CA GLY A 161 12.33 -21.29 -15.09
C GLY A 161 11.12 -21.24 -14.16
N ARG A 162 11.30 -20.68 -12.96
CA ARG A 162 10.24 -20.62 -11.94
C ARG A 162 10.01 -19.21 -11.42
N VAL A 163 8.74 -18.86 -11.24
CA VAL A 163 8.32 -17.67 -10.49
C VAL A 163 7.68 -18.13 -9.19
N ALA A 164 8.06 -17.51 -8.08
CA ALA A 164 7.44 -17.69 -6.78
C ALA A 164 6.97 -16.34 -6.24
N THR A 165 5.81 -16.32 -5.60
CA THR A 165 5.23 -15.12 -5.01
C THR A 165 4.82 -15.40 -3.56
N ILE A 166 5.13 -14.48 -2.66
CA ILE A 166 4.62 -14.43 -1.29
C ILE A 166 3.72 -13.21 -1.21
N SER A 167 2.52 -13.36 -0.65
CA SER A 167 1.55 -12.27 -0.49
C SER A 167 0.90 -12.37 0.88
N PHE A 168 0.62 -11.22 1.49
CA PHE A 168 0.05 -11.13 2.85
C PHE A 168 -1.40 -10.63 2.87
N HIS A 169 -2.00 -10.46 1.69
CA HIS A 169 -3.37 -9.97 1.52
C HIS A 169 -4.02 -10.70 0.34
N SER A 170 -5.31 -11.03 0.50
CA SER A 170 -6.15 -11.68 -0.51
C SER A 170 -6.87 -10.67 -1.39
#